data_AF-A0A942FU71-F1
#
_entry.id   AF-A0A942FU71-F1
#
_cell.length_a   1.000
_cell.length_b   1.000
_cell.length_c   1.000
_cell.angle_alpha   90.00
_cell.angle_beta   90.00
_cell.angle_gamma   90.00
#
_symmetry.space_group_name_H-M   'P 1'
#
loop_
_entity.id
_entity.type
_entity.pdbx_description
1 polymer ?
#
loop_
_entity_poly.entity_id
_entity_poly.type
_entity_poly.pdbx_seq_one_letter_code
_entity_poly.pdbx_strand_id
1 'polypeptide(L)' 'NGVAERFNRTLKEQVFHGHVFMNLEEVRIAVSEFMDRYNRHWRLEKMGFMSPLEVRQAYAMRKAA' A
#
# COMPACT_ATOMS: atom_id res chain seq x y z
N ASN A 1 5.81 15.48 3.21
CA ASN A 1 4.81 14.39 3.32
C ASN A 1 4.95 13.35 2.20
N GLY A 2 6.17 12.98 1.78
CA GLY A 2 6.39 12.24 0.52
C GLY A 2 5.95 10.75 0.47
N VAL A 3 5.67 10.11 1.61
CA VAL A 3 5.23 8.70 1.63
C VAL A 3 3.76 8.58 1.20
N ALA A 4 2.89 9.40 1.76
CA ALA A 4 1.47 9.44 1.38
C ALA A 4 1.29 9.91 -0.07
N GLU A 5 2.06 10.91 -0.49
CA GLU A 5 2.06 11.42 -1.87
C GLU A 5 2.48 10.33 -2.87
N ARG A 6 3.53 9.55 -2.55
CA ARG A 6 3.96 8.41 -3.38
C ARG A 6 2.90 7.31 -3.43
N PHE A 7 2.32 6.94 -2.29
CA PHE A 7 1.25 5.94 -2.24
C PHE A 7 0.09 6.32 -3.17
N ASN A 8 -0.41 7.55 -3.04
CA ASN A 8 -1.53 8.04 -3.86
C ASN A 8 -1.18 8.09 -5.36
N ARG A 9 0.08 8.42 -5.70
CA ARG A 9 0.55 8.38 -7.09
C ARG A 9 0.54 6.95 -7.63
N THR A 10 1.17 6.02 -6.92
CA THR A 10 1.23 4.60 -7.31
C THR A 10 -0.15 3.98 -7.42
N LEU A 11 -1.07 4.30 -6.49
CA LEU A 11 -2.46 3.85 -6.56
C LEU A 11 -3.14 4.33 -7.85
N LYS A 12 -3.03 5.62 -8.17
CA LYS A 12 -3.60 6.19 -9.39
C LYS A 12 -3.04 5.55 -10.65
N GLU A 13 -1.73 5.36 -10.69
CA GLU A 13 -1.04 4.77 -11.84
C GLU A 13 -1.40 3.29 -12.04
N GLN A 14 -1.44 2.49 -10.97
CA GLN A 14 -1.59 1.03 -11.10
C GLN A 14 -3.03 0.53 -11.06
N VAL A 15 -3.96 1.30 -10.50
CA VAL A 15 -5.35 0.86 -10.32
C VAL A 15 -6.32 1.65 -11.19
N PHE A 16 -6.13 2.96 -11.31
CA PHE A 16 -7.14 3.82 -11.95
C PHE A 16 -6.78 4.17 -13.40
N HIS A 17 -5.50 4.36 -13.72
CA HIS A 17 -5.10 4.79 -15.05
C HIS A 17 -5.39 3.71 -16.11
N GLY A 18 -6.19 4.06 -17.13
CA GLY A 18 -6.55 3.13 -18.21
C GLY A 18 -7.61 2.08 -17.87
N HIS A 19 -8.20 2.14 -16.66
CA HIS A 19 -9.24 1.22 -16.22
C HIS A 19 -10.60 1.92 -16.15
N VAL A 20 -11.65 1.24 -16.64
CA VAL A 20 -13.05 1.63 -16.46
C VAL A 20 -13.69 0.63 -15.51
N PHE A 21 -14.36 1.13 -14.47
CA PHE A 21 -15.09 0.32 -13.51
C PHE A 21 -16.58 0.52 -13.72
N MET A 22 -17.33 -0.57 -13.75
CA MET A 22 -18.78 -0.55 -14.01
C MET A 22 -19.58 -0.22 -12.76
N ASN A 23 -19.01 -0.47 -11.57
CA ASN A 23 -19.64 -0.17 -10.29
C ASN A 23 -18.62 0.03 -9.17
N LEU A 24 -19.13 0.43 -8.00
CA LEU A 24 -18.30 0.69 -6.82
C LEU A 24 -17.65 -0.57 -6.23
N GLU A 25 -18.24 -1.74 -6.40
CA GLU A 25 -17.70 -2.99 -5.86
C GLU A 25 -16.39 -3.37 -6.59
N GLU A 26 -16.33 -3.21 -7.91
CA GLU A 26 -15.10 -3.43 -8.67
C GLU A 26 -13.97 -2.51 -8.22
N VAL A 27 -14.29 -1.24 -7.93
CA VAL A 27 -13.31 -0.29 -7.36
C VAL A 27 -12.81 -0.77 -6.01
N ARG A 28 -13.71 -1.24 -5.13
CA ARG A 28 -13.33 -1.74 -3.79
C ARG A 28 -12.41 -2.94 -3.88
N ILE A 29 -12.70 -3.88 -4.78
CA ILE A 29 -11.87 -5.07 -5.01
C ILE A 29 -10.48 -4.65 -5.49
N ALA A 30 -10.41 -3.85 -6.57
CA ALA A 30 -9.14 -3.44 -7.15
C ALA A 30 -8.25 -2.65 -6.17
N VAL A 31 -8.86 -1.74 -5.39
CA VAL A 31 -8.14 -1.00 -4.34
C VAL A 31 -7.71 -1.94 -3.21
N SER A 32 -8.53 -2.90 -2.80
CA SER A 32 -8.17 -3.90 -1.78
C SER A 32 -6.98 -4.75 -2.20
N GLU A 33 -6.99 -5.26 -3.42
CA GLU A 33 -5.88 -6.05 -3.97
C GLU A 33 -4.59 -5.23 -4.10
N PHE A 34 -4.69 -3.96 -4.50
CA PHE A 34 -3.55 -3.05 -4.49
C PHE A 34 -3.00 -2.85 -3.08
N MET A 35 -3.86 -2.57 -2.10
CA MET A 35 -3.45 -2.35 -0.72
C MET A 35 -2.75 -3.58 -0.12
N ASP A 36 -3.27 -4.79 -0.36
CA ASP A 36 -2.64 -6.02 0.12
C ASP A 36 -1.23 -6.19 -0.49
N ARG A 37 -1.11 -6.09 -1.82
CA ARG A 37 0.18 -6.20 -2.51
C ARG A 37 1.17 -5.13 -2.07
N TYR A 38 0.73 -3.87 -1.99
CA TYR A 38 1.57 -2.77 -1.56
C TYR A 38 2.08 -2.98 -0.13
N ASN A 39 1.20 -3.33 0.81
CA ASN A 39 1.58 -3.49 2.20
C ASN A 39 2.50 -4.69 2.46
N ARG A 40 2.38 -5.76 1.67
CA ARG A 40 3.22 -6.97 1.80
C ARG A 40 4.55 -6.89 1.07
N HIS A 41 4.59 -6.26 -0.10
CA HIS A 41 5.72 -6.41 -1.03
C HIS A 41 6.49 -5.13 -1.29
N TRP A 42 5.94 -3.96 -0.96
CA TRP A 42 6.62 -2.70 -1.21
C TRP A 42 7.77 -2.49 -0.23
N ARG A 43 9.02 -2.70 -0.66
CA ARG A 43 10.20 -2.59 0.21
C ARG A 43 10.98 -1.32 -0.11
N LEU A 44 11.02 -0.40 0.85
CA LEU A 44 11.77 0.85 0.74
C LEU A 44 13.07 0.76 1.54
N GLU A 45 14.17 1.21 0.94
CA GLU A 45 15.47 1.29 1.62
C GLU A 45 15.38 2.13 2.92
N LYS A 46 14.61 3.22 2.89
CA LYS A 46 14.36 4.07 4.08
C LYS A 46 13.79 3.30 5.27
N MET A 47 13.08 2.20 5.03
CA MET A 47 12.54 1.31 6.05
C MET A 47 13.41 0.05 6.25
N GLY A 48 14.68 0.07 5.87
CA GLY A 48 15.58 -1.08 5.98
C GLY A 48 15.13 -2.26 5.12
N PHE A 49 14.51 -1.99 3.96
CA PHE A 49 13.92 -3.00 3.07
C PHE A 49 12.82 -3.85 3.69
N MET A 50 12.22 -3.39 4.79
CA MET A 50 10.99 -3.93 5.34
C MET A 50 9.79 -3.40 4.55
N SER A 51 8.80 -4.26 4.34
CA SER A 51 7.47 -3.89 3.87
C SER A 51 6.71 -3.06 4.91
N PRO A 52 5.71 -2.26 4.51
CA PRO A 52 4.86 -1.55 5.45
C PRO A 52 4.27 -2.44 6.55
N LEU A 53 3.90 -3.68 6.21
CA LEU A 53 3.38 -4.65 7.16
C LEU A 53 4.44 -5.06 8.20
N GLU A 54 5.65 -5.40 7.75
CA GLU A 54 6.77 -5.76 8.63
C GLU A 54 7.14 -4.60 9.57
N VAL A 55 7.17 -3.36 9.06
CA VAL A 55 7.43 -2.16 9.86
C VAL A 55 6.37 -1.99 10.95
N ARG A 56 5.09 -2.18 10.60
CA ARG A 56 3.98 -2.08 11.56
C ARG A 56 4.08 -3.16 12.65
N GLN A 57 4.43 -4.39 12.28
CA GLN A 57 4.62 -5.49 13.22
C GLN A 57 5.80 -5.22 14.18
N ALA A 58 6.95 -4.80 13.65
CA ALA A 58 8.12 -4.46 14.45
C ALA A 58 7.81 -3.31 15.43
N TYR A 59 7.07 -2.28 14.99
CA TYR A 59 6.63 -1.20 15.87
C TYR A 59 5.69 -1.68 16.98
N ALA A 60 4.73 -2.55 16.66
CA ALA A 60 3.81 -3.11 17.65
C ALA A 60 4.54 -3.94 18.71
N MET A 61 5.50 -4.77 18.30
CA MET A 61 6.34 -5.55 19.22
C MET A 61 7.15 -4.65 20.16
N ARG A 62 7.77 -3.58 19.63
CA ARG A 62 8.54 -2.63 20.44
C ARG A 62 7.69 -1.84 21.44
N LYS A 63 6.39 -1.65 21.15
CA LYS A 63 5.47 -0.96 22.06
C LYS A 63 4.97 -1.88 23.18
N ALA A 64 5.00 -3.19 22.96
CA ALA A 64 4.55 -4.19 23.94
C ALA A 64 5.66 -4.65 24.91
N ALA A 65 6.91 -4.29 24.63
CA ALA A 65 8.08 -4.52 25.49
C ALA A 65 8.35 -3.29 26.37
#